data_AF-A0A4P0YCL1-F1
#
_entry.id   AF-A0A4P0YCL1-F1
#
_cell.length_a   1.000
_cell.length_b   1.000
_cell.length_c   1.000
_cell.angle_alpha   90.00
_cell.angle_beta   90.00
_cell.angle_gamma   90.00
#
_symmetry.space_group_name_H-M   'P 1'
#
loop_
_entity.id
_entity.type
_entity.pdbx_description
1 polymer ?
#
loop_
_entity_poly.entity_id
_entity_poly.type
_entity_poly.pdbx_seq_one_letter_code
_entity_poly.pdbx_strand_id
1 'polypeptide(L)'
;MQLRKLLLPGLLSVTLLSGCSLFNSEEDVVKMSPLPTVENQFTPSTSWSTSVGDGIGEFYSNLHPAFADGVVYAADRKGTVKALNADDGKEVWSVNLAEKMAGSRARQRCFLAG
;
A
#
# COMPACT_ATOMS: atom_id res chain seq x y z
N MET A 1 -52.75 0.35 -37.33
CA MET A 1 -52.22 -1.03 -37.15
C MET A 1 -50.69 -1.15 -37.28
N GLN A 2 -49.91 -0.05 -37.27
CA GLN A 2 -48.43 -0.09 -37.39
C GLN A 2 -47.69 0.11 -36.05
N LEU A 3 -48.32 0.80 -35.09
CA LEU A 3 -47.71 1.10 -33.78
C LEU A 3 -47.50 -0.15 -32.90
N ARG A 4 -48.41 -1.13 -32.97
CA ARG A 4 -48.26 -2.42 -32.26
C ARG A 4 -47.14 -3.30 -32.82
N LYS A 5 -46.78 -3.17 -34.11
CA LYS A 5 -45.73 -3.97 -34.75
C LYS A 5 -44.31 -3.53 -34.35
N LEU A 6 -44.14 -2.27 -33.95
CA LEU A 6 -42.86 -1.70 -33.47
C LEU A 6 -42.70 -1.78 -31.95
N LEU A 7 -43.79 -1.82 -31.18
CA LEU A 7 -43.74 -1.92 -29.71
C LEU A 7 -43.23 -3.28 -29.22
N LEU A 8 -43.60 -4.39 -29.87
CA LEU A 8 -43.18 -5.74 -29.49
C LEU A 8 -41.65 -5.97 -29.58
N PRO A 9 -40.95 -5.64 -30.69
CA PRO A 9 -39.49 -5.79 -30.74
C PRO A 9 -38.75 -4.76 -29.86
N GLY A 10 -39.31 -3.56 -29.67
CA GLY A 10 -38.74 -2.55 -28.78
C GLY A 10 -38.73 -2.98 -27.32
N LEU A 11 -39.84 -3.58 -26.84
CA LEU A 11 -39.94 -4.06 -25.46
C LEU A 11 -38.99 -5.24 -25.19
N LEU A 12 -38.81 -6.13 -26.17
CA LEU A 12 -37.89 -7.27 -26.07
C LEU A 12 -36.42 -6.81 -26.03
N SER A 13 -36.06 -5.76 -26.77
CA SER A 13 -34.70 -5.19 -26.75
C SER A 13 -34.37 -4.57 -25.39
N VAL A 14 -35.32 -3.88 -24.76
CA VAL A 14 -35.15 -3.26 -23.43
C VAL A 14 -34.96 -4.31 -22.32
N THR A 15 -35.65 -5.45 -22.40
CA THR A 15 -35.47 -6.53 -21.41
C THR A 15 -34.13 -7.25 -21.58
N LEU A 16 -33.68 -7.46 -22.82
CA LEU A 16 -32.36 -8.03 -23.11
C LEU A 16 -31.20 -7.10 -22.67
N LEU A 17 -31.36 -5.79 -22.82
CA LEU A 17 -30.33 -4.81 -22.41
C LEU A 17 -30.22 -4.62 -20.89
N SER A 18 -31.28 -4.95 -20.15
CA SER A 18 -31.27 -4.93 -18.67
C SER A 18 -30.50 -6.11 -18.05
N GLY A 19 -30.00 -7.04 -18.86
CA GLY A 19 -29.24 -8.22 -18.41
C GLY A 19 -27.87 -7.92 -17.80
N CYS A 20 -27.29 -6.74 -18.00
CA CYS A 20 -25.94 -6.43 -17.49
C CYS A 20 -25.90 -6.09 -15.99
N SER A 21 -27.03 -5.74 -15.35
CA SER A 21 -27.05 -5.41 -13.91
C SER A 21 -27.35 -6.63 -13.02
N LEU A 22 -27.78 -7.75 -13.60
CA LEU A 22 -28.13 -8.98 -12.88
C LEU A 22 -26.93 -9.91 -12.62
N PHE A 23 -25.80 -9.71 -13.30
CA PHE A 23 -24.57 -10.49 -13.12
C PHE A 23 -23.50 -9.73 -12.30
N ASN A 24 -23.84 -8.61 -11.66
CA ASN A 24 -22.96 -7.97 -10.70
C ASN A 24 -23.07 -8.74 -9.37
N SER A 25 -22.52 -9.95 -9.34
CA SER A 25 -22.43 -10.77 -8.14
C SER A 25 -21.74 -9.96 -7.03
N GLU A 26 -22.41 -9.79 -5.90
CA GLU A 26 -21.75 -9.43 -4.65
C GLU A 26 -20.58 -10.40 -4.45
N GLU A 27 -19.36 -9.88 -4.53
CA GLU A 27 -18.18 -10.59 -4.07
C GLU A 27 -18.41 -10.99 -2.62
N ASP A 28 -18.48 -12.29 -2.35
CA ASP A 28 -18.58 -12.83 -0.99
C ASP A 28 -17.21 -12.65 -0.31
N VAL A 29 -16.92 -11.41 0.05
CA VAL A 29 -15.71 -11.04 0.77
C VAL A 29 -15.88 -11.57 2.19
N VAL A 30 -15.05 -12.55 2.52
CA VAL A 30 -14.96 -13.13 3.86
C VAL A 30 -14.73 -11.98 4.86
N LYS A 31 -15.74 -11.70 5.68
CA LYS A 31 -15.68 -10.62 6.66
C LYS A 31 -14.72 -11.01 7.78
N MET A 32 -13.75 -10.15 8.08
CA MET A 32 -12.91 -10.31 9.26
C MET A 32 -13.77 -10.26 10.52
N SER A 33 -13.48 -11.14 11.48
CA SER A 33 -14.16 -11.10 12.78
C SER A 33 -13.86 -9.78 13.51
N PRO A 34 -14.84 -9.21 14.22
CA PRO A 34 -14.60 -8.02 15.01
C PRO A 34 -13.60 -8.30 16.14
N LEU A 35 -12.88 -7.25 16.57
CA LEU A 35 -11.92 -7.36 17.67
C LEU A 35 -12.66 -7.81 18.96
N PRO A 36 -12.18 -8.85 19.66
CA PRO A 36 -12.80 -9.30 20.90
C PRO A 36 -12.58 -8.27 22.02
N THR A 37 -13.43 -8.34 23.06
CA THR A 37 -13.23 -7.56 24.28
C THR A 37 -12.01 -8.09 25.04
N VAL A 38 -10.98 -7.26 25.21
CA VAL A 38 -9.75 -7.59 25.92
C VAL A 38 -9.79 -6.96 27.31
N GLU A 39 -9.68 -7.79 28.36
CA GLU A 39 -9.49 -7.34 29.74
C GLU A 39 -7.98 -7.16 30.00
N ASN A 40 -7.51 -5.92 29.93
CA ASN A 40 -6.09 -5.60 30.06
C ASN A 40 -5.63 -5.64 31.53
N GLN A 41 -4.61 -6.44 31.83
CA GLN A 41 -3.95 -6.44 33.15
C GLN A 41 -3.04 -5.23 33.35
N PHE A 42 -2.59 -4.60 32.26
CA PHE A 42 -1.82 -3.37 32.24
C PHE A 42 -2.11 -2.59 30.95
N THR A 43 -1.94 -1.27 31.01
CA THR A 43 -2.14 -0.39 29.86
C THR A 43 -0.82 -0.21 29.12
N PRO A 44 -0.65 -0.76 27.91
CA PRO A 44 0.55 -0.51 27.11
C PRO A 44 0.62 0.97 26.74
N SER A 45 1.81 1.56 26.82
CA SER A 45 2.09 2.91 26.37
C SER A 45 3.19 2.90 25.32
N THR A 46 3.09 3.83 24.36
CA THR A 46 4.11 3.99 23.31
C THR A 46 5.25 4.85 23.85
N SER A 47 6.48 4.33 23.83
CA SER A 47 7.67 5.08 24.27
C SER A 47 8.01 6.22 23.32
N TRP A 48 8.01 5.94 22.01
CA TRP A 48 8.18 6.94 20.95
C TRP A 48 7.61 6.39 19.64
N SER A 49 7.40 7.30 18.67
CA SER A 49 6.98 6.95 17.31
C SER A 49 7.67 7.88 16.32
N THR A 50 8.28 7.31 15.30
CA THR A 50 9.01 8.05 14.27
C THR A 50 8.65 7.54 12.89
N SER A 51 8.25 8.45 12.00
CA SER A 51 7.92 8.12 10.62
C SER A 51 9.18 7.91 9.77
N VAL A 52 9.18 6.82 9.01
CA VAL A 52 10.26 6.45 8.08
C VAL A 52 9.70 6.43 6.67
N GLY A 53 9.69 7.60 6.03
CA GLY A 53 9.11 7.79 4.70
C GLY A 53 7.66 7.35 4.62
N ASP A 54 7.31 6.63 3.55
CA ASP A 54 5.98 6.08 3.32
C ASP A 54 5.88 4.57 3.63
N GLY A 55 6.90 4.01 4.28
CA GLY A 55 6.97 2.58 4.61
C GLY A 55 6.85 1.68 3.37
N ILE A 56 5.93 0.71 3.43
CA ILE A 56 5.71 -0.30 2.37
C ILE A 56 4.48 0.00 1.50
N GLY A 57 3.58 0.90 1.93
CA GLY A 57 2.28 1.13 1.27
C GLY A 57 1.47 -0.15 1.11
N GLU A 58 0.79 -0.28 -0.03
CA GLU A 58 -0.03 -1.46 -0.39
C GLU A 58 0.81 -2.61 -1.00
N PHE A 59 2.14 -2.48 -1.03
CA PHE A 59 3.00 -3.48 -1.64
C PHE A 59 3.32 -4.58 -0.62
N TYR A 60 3.18 -5.84 -1.05
CA TYR A 60 3.73 -6.96 -0.30
C TYR A 60 5.25 -6.79 -0.16
N SER A 61 5.73 -6.82 1.08
CA SER A 61 7.12 -6.56 1.41
C SER A 61 7.54 -7.34 2.66
N ASN A 62 8.76 -7.87 2.65
CA ASN A 62 9.40 -8.46 3.84
C ASN A 62 10.21 -7.41 4.63
N LEU A 63 10.04 -6.13 4.33
CA LEU A 63 10.77 -5.07 5.00
C LEU A 63 10.28 -4.92 6.44
N HIS A 64 11.16 -5.18 7.39
CA HIS A 64 10.92 -4.98 8.81
C HIS A 64 12.10 -4.21 9.43
N PRO A 65 11.85 -3.41 10.49
CA PRO A 65 12.93 -2.77 11.23
C PRO A 65 13.90 -3.81 11.81
N ALA A 66 15.15 -3.42 11.97
CA ALA A 66 16.17 -4.17 12.70
C ALA A 66 16.70 -3.33 13.85
N PHE A 67 17.13 -3.99 14.93
CA PHE A 67 17.70 -3.32 16.09
C PHE A 67 19.05 -3.94 16.42
N ALA A 68 20.06 -3.09 16.58
CA ALA A 68 21.39 -3.48 17.04
C ALA A 68 22.06 -2.29 17.73
N ASP A 69 22.81 -2.55 18.80
CA ASP A 69 23.67 -1.56 19.47
C ASP A 69 22.98 -0.24 19.87
N GLY A 70 21.73 -0.31 20.33
CA GLY A 70 20.96 0.88 20.73
C GLY A 70 20.40 1.70 19.57
N VAL A 71 20.49 1.19 18.34
CA VAL A 71 20.02 1.84 17.12
C VAL A 71 18.99 0.97 16.41
N VAL A 72 17.86 1.59 16.05
CA VAL A 72 16.82 1.00 15.21
C VAL A 72 17.07 1.44 13.76
N TYR A 73 17.23 0.46 12.89
CA TYR A 73 17.35 0.66 11.45
C TYR A 73 16.02 0.33 10.78
N ALA A 74 15.46 1.29 10.07
CA ALA A 74 14.23 1.12 9.33
C ALA A 74 14.38 1.74 7.94
N ALA A 75 13.66 1.18 6.98
CA ALA A 75 13.68 1.69 5.62
C ALA A 75 12.27 1.77 5.05
N ASP A 76 12.12 2.61 4.03
CA ASP A 76 10.95 2.65 3.18
C ASP A 76 11.25 1.97 1.83
N ARG A 77 10.18 1.68 1.09
CA ARG A 77 10.29 1.11 -0.25
C ARG A 77 10.82 2.10 -1.30
N LYS A 78 10.73 3.41 -1.04
CA LYS A 78 11.21 4.47 -1.95
C LYS A 78 12.73 4.65 -1.88
N GLY A 79 13.41 4.00 -0.94
CA GLY A 79 14.86 4.00 -0.79
C GLY A 79 15.37 4.83 0.40
N THR A 80 14.50 5.43 1.20
CA THR A 80 14.89 6.09 2.46
C THR A 80 15.26 5.05 3.49
N VAL A 81 16.46 5.14 4.06
CA VAL A 81 16.89 4.33 5.20
C VAL A 81 17.24 5.29 6.33
N LYS A 82 16.69 5.03 7.52
CA LYS A 82 16.94 5.81 8.73
C LYS A 82 17.53 4.94 9.82
N ALA A 83 18.47 5.51 10.55
CA ALA A 83 18.91 5.00 11.85
C ALA A 83 18.35 5.91 12.94
N LEU A 84 17.69 5.30 13.91
CA LEU A 84 17.03 5.97 15.01
C LEU A 84 17.64 5.50 16.33
N ASN A 85 17.84 6.40 17.28
CA ASN A 85 18.20 5.99 18.64
C ASN A 85 17.00 5.25 19.27
N ALA A 86 17.26 4.11 19.89
CA ALA A 86 16.21 3.24 20.44
C ALA A 86 15.53 3.79 21.70
N ASP A 87 16.17 4.72 22.43
CA ASP A 87 15.63 5.28 23.67
C ASP A 87 14.59 6.37 23.39
N ASP A 88 14.87 7.26 22.43
CA ASP A 88 14.06 8.45 22.17
C ASP A 88 13.48 8.54 20.74
N GLY A 89 13.85 7.60 19.85
CA GLY A 89 13.39 7.57 18.47
C GLY A 89 14.00 8.66 17.57
N LYS A 90 15.00 9.42 18.05
CA LYS A 90 15.61 10.50 17.28
C LYS A 90 16.47 9.96 16.14
N GLU A 91 16.43 10.65 15.02
CA GLU A 91 17.25 10.32 13.86
C GLU A 91 18.74 10.54 14.16
N VAL A 92 19.52 9.47 14.05
CA VAL A 92 20.99 9.51 14.07
C VAL A 92 21.51 9.88 12.69
N TRP A 93 20.95 9.24 11.66
CA TRP A 93 21.21 9.57 10.26
C TRP A 93 20.07 9.08 9.35
N SER A 94 20.03 9.66 8.15
CA SER A 94 19.13 9.25 7.06
C SER A 94 19.90 9.25 5.73
N VAL A 95 19.61 8.26 4.88
CA VAL A 95 20.16 8.16 3.52
C VAL A 95 19.06 7.79 2.53
N ASN A 96 19.08 8.43 1.36
CA ASN A 96 18.21 8.07 0.25
C ASN A 96 18.99 7.28 -0.81
N LEU A 97 18.67 5.99 -0.95
CA LEU A 97 19.30 5.08 -1.88
C LEU A 97 18.85 5.31 -3.34
N ALA A 98 17.67 5.87 -3.58
CA ALA A 98 17.19 6.15 -4.94
C ALA A 98 18.02 7.22 -5.63
N GLU A 99 18.36 8.30 -4.92
CA GLU A 99 19.22 9.36 -5.44
C GLU A 99 20.65 8.88 -5.69
N LYS A 100 21.19 8.06 -4.77
CA LYS A 100 22.52 7.47 -4.90
C LYS A 100 22.64 6.58 -6.14
N MET A 101 21.62 5.78 -6.44
CA MET A 101 21.60 4.91 -7.61
C MET A 101 21.36 5.65 -8.93
N ALA A 102 20.61 6.76 -8.91
CA ALA A 102 20.47 7.62 -10.10
C ALA A 102 21.82 8.24 -10.50
N GLY A 103 22.62 8.70 -9.52
CA GLY A 103 23.95 9.24 -9.76
C GLY A 103 24.96 8.22 -10.30
N SER A 104 24.87 6.95 -9.90
CA SER A 104 25.75 5.89 -10.41
C SER A 104 25.39 5.44 -11.84
N ARG A 105 24.11 5.38 -12.20
CA ARG A 105 23.67 5.12 -13.60
C ARG A 105 24.03 6.27 -14.55
N ALA A 106 23.96 7.52 -14.08
CA ALA A 106 24.40 8.67 -14.87
C ALA A 106 25.89 8.61 -15.21
N ARG A 107 26.73 8.13 -14.27
CA ARG A 107 28.18 7.95 -14.49
C ARG A 107 28.50 6.82 -15.48
N GLN A 108 27.75 5.71 -15.49
CA GLN A 108 27.94 4.64 -16.48
C GLN A 108 27.63 5.07 -17.91
N ARG A 109 26.68 5.99 -18.11
CA ARG A 109 26.35 6.51 -19.46
C ARG A 109 27.45 7.36 -20.07
N CYS A 110 28.30 8.00 -19.27
CA CYS A 110 29.41 8.80 -19.77
C CYS A 110 30.60 7.91 -20.22
N PHE A 111 30.73 6.69 -19.68
CA PHE A 111 31.84 5.80 -20.01
C PHE A 111 31.70 5.04 -21.34
N LEU A 112 30.48 4.99 -21.91
CA LEU A 112 30.21 4.34 -23.20
C LEU A 112 30.12 5.33 -24.38
N ALA A 113 30.46 6.60 -24.14
CA ALA A 113 30.47 7.66 -25.15
C ALA A 113 31.88 8.19 -25.44
N GLY A 114 32.93 7.46 -25.04
CA GLY A 114 34.33 7.75 -25.33
C GLY A 114 34.95 6.73 -26.26
#